data_AF-A0A7S1UU73-F1
#
_entry.id   AF-A0A7S1UU73-F1
#
_cell.length_a   1.000
_cell.length_b   1.000
_cell.length_c   1.000
_cell.angle_alpha   90.00
_cell.angle_beta   90.00
_cell.angle_gamma   90.00
#
_symmetry.space_group_name_H-M   'P 1'
#
loop_
_entity.id
_entity.type
_entity.pdbx_description
1 polymer ?
#
loop_
_entity_poly.entity_id
_entity_poly.type
_entity_poly.pdbx_seq_one_letter_code
_entity_poly.pdbx_strand_id
1 'polypeptide(L)'
;SVTLWGEVSSAFKRCLNTFCSDVDVEVPYSENFLDRQQAATIVLEWGLAHHHFDRVSKGKIMFNKAMHYSGVEVEVTGAEGKRTKYQQKATAQLLVKAVSVATPESAETASPAIDDKDTKDTNEIGMKAIKHSEEEILLE
;
A
#
# COMPACT_ATOMS: atom_id res chain seq x y z
N SER A 1 -24.91 17.44 21.80
CA SER A 1 -23.54 17.93 21.55
C SER A 1 -23.01 17.25 20.31
N VAL A 2 -22.49 18.00 19.35
CA VAL A 2 -21.81 17.42 18.20
C VAL A 2 -20.39 17.05 18.65
N THR A 3 -19.98 15.81 18.42
CA THR A 3 -18.60 15.39 18.70
C THR A 3 -17.72 15.75 17.50
N LEU A 4 -16.43 16.01 17.72
CA LEU A 4 -15.47 16.25 16.64
C LEU A 4 -15.52 15.15 15.57
N TRP A 5 -15.68 13.89 16.00
CA TRP A 5 -15.88 12.76 15.09
C TRP A 5 -17.16 12.87 14.24
N GLY A 6 -18.25 13.40 14.80
CA GLY A 6 -19.49 13.62 14.06
C GLY A 6 -19.29 14.58 12.90
N GLU A 7 -18.59 15.70 13.11
CA GLU A 7 -18.28 16.68 12.07
C GLU A 7 -17.36 16.10 11.00
N VAL A 8 -16.27 15.47 11.42
CA VAL A 8 -15.31 14.80 10.53
C VAL A 8 -16.03 13.74 9.70
N SER A 9 -16.83 12.89 10.33
CA SER A 9 -17.58 11.85 9.61
C SER A 9 -18.59 12.42 8.63
N SER A 10 -19.30 13.50 8.99
CA SER A 10 -20.24 14.15 8.09
C SER A 10 -19.52 14.80 6.90
N ALA A 11 -18.37 15.45 7.11
CA ALA A 11 -17.59 16.07 6.05
C ALA A 11 -17.08 15.04 5.04
N PHE A 12 -16.40 13.98 5.51
CA PHE A 12 -15.87 12.95 4.63
C PHE A 12 -16.96 12.15 3.92
N LYS A 13 -18.10 11.87 4.55
CA LYS A 13 -19.24 11.24 3.86
C LYS A 13 -19.74 12.06 2.68
N ARG A 14 -19.79 13.40 2.82
CA ARG A 14 -20.16 14.28 1.69
C ARG A 14 -19.12 14.20 0.58
N CYS A 15 -17.83 14.26 0.92
CA CYS A 15 -16.75 14.13 -0.06
C CYS A 15 -16.80 12.79 -0.80
N LEU A 16 -17.00 11.67 -0.08
CA LEU A 16 -17.12 10.36 -0.69
C LEU A 16 -18.29 10.30 -1.67
N ASN A 17 -19.47 10.81 -1.30
CA ASN A 17 -20.63 10.82 -2.18
C ASN A 17 -20.45 11.71 -3.43
N THR A 18 -19.57 12.72 -3.37
CA THR A 18 -19.31 13.63 -4.50
C THR A 18 -18.21 13.12 -5.43
N PHE A 19 -17.14 12.56 -4.88
CA PHE A 19 -15.91 12.28 -5.62
C PHE A 19 -15.65 10.78 -5.82
N CYS A 20 -16.30 9.90 -5.05
CA CYS A 20 -16.22 8.47 -5.23
C CYS A 20 -17.56 7.95 -5.74
N SER A 21 -17.62 7.59 -7.02
CA SER A 21 -18.70 6.76 -7.58
C SER A 21 -18.84 5.50 -6.75
N ASP A 22 -20.07 5.11 -6.40
CA ASP A 22 -20.44 4.11 -5.38
C ASP A 22 -19.32 3.14 -5.00
N VAL A 23 -18.83 3.36 -3.78
CA VAL A 23 -17.73 2.69 -3.08
C VAL A 23 -17.94 1.17 -2.89
N ASP A 24 -19.10 0.65 -3.29
CA ASP A 24 -19.57 -0.73 -3.11
C ASP A 24 -19.92 -1.45 -4.43
N VAL A 25 -19.76 -0.79 -5.58
CA VAL A 25 -19.92 -1.43 -6.90
C VAL A 25 -18.53 -1.55 -7.51
N GLU A 26 -18.20 -2.73 -8.06
CA GLU A 26 -17.04 -2.93 -8.93
C GLU A 26 -17.26 -2.16 -10.25
N VAL A 27 -17.35 -0.83 -10.16
CA VAL A 27 -17.53 0.03 -11.33
C VAL A 27 -16.23 0.00 -12.12
N PRO A 28 -16.28 -0.13 -13.46
CA PRO A 28 -15.09 0.04 -14.29
C PRO A 28 -14.44 1.38 -13.96
N TYR A 29 -13.11 1.37 -13.79
CA TYR A 29 -12.30 2.54 -13.47
C TYR A 29 -12.76 3.78 -14.27
N SER A 30 -12.89 4.93 -13.59
CA SER A 30 -12.94 6.21 -14.29
C SER A 30 -11.69 6.33 -15.17
N GLU A 31 -11.86 6.52 -16.49
CA GLU A 31 -10.75 6.67 -17.42
C GLU A 31 -9.88 7.89 -17.06
N ASN A 32 -10.50 8.91 -16.44
CA ASN A 32 -9.82 10.13 -16.01
C ASN A 32 -8.86 9.84 -14.85
N PHE A 33 -7.57 10.06 -15.10
CA PHE A 33 -6.51 9.93 -14.10
C PHE A 33 -6.69 10.88 -12.91
N LEU A 34 -7.08 12.14 -13.17
CA LEU A 34 -7.30 13.16 -12.14
C LEU A 34 -8.40 12.74 -11.15
N ASP A 35 -9.53 12.24 -11.66
CA ASP A 35 -10.65 11.80 -10.82
C ASP A 35 -10.23 10.63 -9.92
N ARG A 36 -9.45 9.68 -10.46
CA ARG A 36 -8.91 8.56 -9.69
C ARG A 36 -7.95 9.01 -8.59
N GLN A 37 -7.05 9.95 -8.90
CA GLN A 37 -6.10 10.47 -7.93
C GLN A 37 -6.81 11.24 -6.80
N GLN A 38 -7.83 12.02 -7.14
CA GLN A 38 -8.66 12.72 -6.17
C GLN A 38 -9.42 11.73 -5.27
N ALA A 39 -10.06 10.71 -5.86
CA ALA A 39 -10.73 9.65 -5.11
C ALA A 39 -9.76 8.90 -4.19
N ALA A 40 -8.58 8.52 -4.69
CA ALA A 40 -7.54 7.87 -3.90
C ALA A 40 -7.13 8.72 -2.68
N THR A 41 -6.91 10.02 -2.89
CA THR A 41 -6.53 10.96 -1.83
C THR A 41 -7.64 11.07 -0.77
N ILE A 42 -8.89 11.27 -1.19
CA ILE A 42 -10.03 11.43 -0.26
C ILE A 42 -10.22 10.18 0.59
N VAL A 43 -10.13 8.99 -0.02
CA VAL A 43 -10.29 7.72 0.68
C VAL A 43 -9.11 7.46 1.63
N LEU A 44 -7.88 7.83 1.23
CA LEU A 44 -6.69 7.75 2.08
C LEU A 44 -6.86 8.63 3.32
N GLU A 45 -7.22 9.89 3.14
CA GLU A 45 -7.46 10.84 4.23
C GLU A 45 -8.58 10.37 5.15
N TRP A 46 -9.63 9.76 4.59
CA TRP A 46 -10.69 9.17 5.39
C TRP A 46 -10.20 7.98 6.23
N GLY A 47 -9.35 7.12 5.66
CA GLY A 47 -8.68 6.04 6.38
C GLY A 47 -7.78 6.56 7.52
N LEU A 48 -7.02 7.62 7.26
CA LEU A 48 -6.18 8.30 8.26
C LEU A 48 -7.02 8.91 9.39
N ALA A 49 -8.17 9.51 9.06
CA ALA A 49 -9.11 10.00 10.07
C ALA A 49 -9.61 8.84 10.96
N HIS A 50 -10.03 7.71 10.37
CA HIS A 50 -10.41 6.54 11.18
C HIS A 50 -9.28 6.06 12.09
N HIS A 51 -8.04 6.05 11.59
CA HIS A 51 -6.88 5.69 12.40
C HIS A 51 -6.64 6.69 13.55
N HIS A 52 -6.72 7.99 13.28
CA HIS A 52 -6.53 9.06 14.28
C HIS A 52 -7.57 9.00 15.41
N PHE A 53 -8.79 8.54 15.14
CA PHE A 53 -9.86 8.38 16.14
C PHE A 53 -9.99 6.95 16.70
N ASP A 54 -8.95 6.12 16.56
CA ASP A 54 -8.90 4.71 17.03
C ASP A 54 -10.04 3.82 16.49
N ARG A 55 -10.50 4.09 15.26
CA ARG A 55 -11.51 3.31 14.52
C ARG A 55 -10.85 2.36 13.50
N VAL A 56 -9.91 1.55 13.98
CA VAL A 56 -8.97 0.76 13.15
C VAL A 56 -9.67 -0.17 12.14
N SER A 57 -10.82 -0.76 12.49
CA SER A 57 -11.54 -1.71 11.63
C SER A 57 -11.99 -1.10 10.29
N LYS A 58 -12.36 0.19 10.28
CA LYS A 58 -12.80 0.89 9.08
C LYS A 58 -11.64 1.53 8.32
N GLY A 59 -10.56 1.88 9.02
CA GLY A 59 -9.35 2.46 8.42
C GLY A 59 -8.70 1.52 7.40
N LYS A 60 -8.53 0.23 7.76
CA LYS A 60 -7.91 -0.77 6.86
C LYS A 60 -8.66 -0.92 5.53
N ILE A 61 -10.00 -0.95 5.58
CA ILE A 61 -10.84 -1.05 4.39
C ILE A 61 -10.61 0.15 3.47
N MET A 62 -10.50 1.35 4.04
CA MET A 62 -10.25 2.57 3.27
C MET A 62 -8.85 2.57 2.66
N PHE A 63 -7.81 2.11 3.36
CA PHE A 63 -6.47 2.00 2.77
C PHE A 63 -6.43 1.04 1.57
N ASN A 64 -7.12 -0.09 1.65
CA ASN A 64 -7.25 -1.01 0.51
C ASN A 64 -7.95 -0.34 -0.68
N LYS A 65 -8.99 0.46 -0.42
CA LYS A 65 -9.69 1.21 -1.46
C LYS A 65 -8.82 2.31 -2.07
N ALA A 66 -8.01 3.01 -1.26
CA ALA A 66 -7.06 4.00 -1.75
C ALA A 66 -5.97 3.37 -2.63
N MET A 67 -5.47 2.17 -2.27
CA MET A 67 -4.55 1.41 -3.13
C MET A 67 -5.20 1.04 -4.47
N HIS A 68 -6.47 0.61 -4.45
CA HIS A 68 -7.21 0.31 -5.67
C HIS A 68 -7.36 1.54 -6.59
N TYR A 69 -7.80 2.69 -6.07
CA TYR A 69 -7.95 3.90 -6.88
C TYR A 69 -6.62 4.45 -7.42
N SER A 70 -5.54 4.33 -6.64
CA SER A 70 -4.20 4.79 -7.05
C SER A 70 -3.49 3.83 -8.00
N GLY A 71 -3.95 2.59 -8.12
CA GLY A 71 -3.26 1.56 -8.90
C GLY A 71 -1.92 1.16 -8.28
N VAL A 72 -1.77 1.31 -6.96
CA VAL A 72 -0.58 0.88 -6.23
C VAL A 72 -0.82 -0.51 -5.68
N GLU A 73 0.08 -1.43 -6.02
CA GLU A 73 0.12 -2.78 -5.47
C GLU A 73 1.29 -2.87 -4.48
N VAL A 74 1.00 -3.37 -3.28
CA VAL A 74 1.99 -3.53 -2.21
C VAL A 74 2.03 -4.97 -1.77
N GLU A 75 3.21 -5.56 -1.83
CA GLU A 75 3.50 -6.89 -1.34
C GLU A 75 4.52 -6.79 -0.19
N VAL A 76 4.18 -7.35 0.97
CA VAL A 76 5.05 -7.39 2.14
C VAL A 76 5.48 -8.82 2.37
N THR A 77 6.80 -9.07 2.33
CA THR A 77 7.40 -10.38 2.54
C THR A 77 8.43 -10.34 3.66
N GLY A 78 8.64 -11.45 4.34
CA GLY A 78 9.66 -11.61 5.37
C GLY A 78 10.70 -12.63 4.94
N ALA A 79 11.98 -12.32 5.15
CA ALA A 79 13.07 -13.28 4.93
C ALA A 79 14.13 -13.13 6.03
N GLU A 80 14.70 -14.23 6.48
CA GLU A 80 15.87 -14.18 7.36
C GLU A 80 17.10 -13.78 6.56
N GLY A 81 17.76 -12.71 6.99
CA GLY A 81 18.91 -12.16 6.30
C GLY A 81 20.04 -11.81 7.26
N LYS A 82 21.27 -11.86 6.75
CA LYS A 82 22.47 -11.30 7.40
C LYS A 82 22.81 -10.00 6.68
N ARG A 83 22.82 -8.87 7.42
CA ARG A 83 23.08 -7.55 6.83
C ARG A 83 24.57 -7.33 6.55
N THR A 84 25.44 -8.01 7.27
CA THR A 84 26.89 -7.92 7.10
C THR A 84 27.54 -9.30 7.13
N LYS A 85 28.71 -9.42 6.49
CA LYS A 85 29.49 -10.67 6.44
C LYS A 85 29.93 -11.21 7.81
N TYR A 86 29.96 -10.36 8.83
CA TYR A 86 30.39 -10.74 10.19
C TYR A 86 29.21 -11.08 11.11
N GLN A 87 27.98 -10.90 10.65
CA GLN A 87 26.79 -11.18 11.45
C GLN A 87 26.58 -12.70 11.55
N GLN A 88 26.77 -13.26 12.75
CA GLN A 88 26.69 -14.70 12.97
C GLN A 88 25.25 -15.22 12.92
N LYS A 89 24.30 -14.48 13.52
CA LYS A 89 22.88 -14.81 13.57
C LYS A 89 22.11 -14.11 12.45
N ALA A 90 21.26 -14.84 11.75
CA ALA A 90 20.30 -14.25 10.83
C ALA A 90 19.19 -13.57 11.65
N THR A 91 18.68 -12.45 11.13
CA THR A 91 17.57 -11.71 11.72
C THR A 91 16.46 -11.63 10.69
N ALA A 92 15.20 -11.75 11.13
CA ALA A 92 14.06 -11.53 10.26
C ALA A 92 14.12 -10.10 9.68
N GLN A 93 14.08 -9.99 8.37
CA GLN A 93 14.03 -8.74 7.62
C GLN A 93 12.70 -8.67 6.88
N LEU A 94 12.04 -7.52 6.97
CA LEU A 94 10.81 -7.24 6.24
C LEU A 94 11.18 -6.55 4.92
N LEU A 95 10.68 -7.08 3.81
CA LEU A 95 10.81 -6.52 2.47
C LEU A 95 9.45 -6.06 1.98
N VAL A 96 9.36 -4.80 1.56
CA VAL A 96 8.15 -4.23 0.95
C VAL A 96 8.44 -3.97 -0.50
N LYS A 97 7.69 -4.63 -1.39
CA LYS A 97 7.68 -4.36 -2.81
C LYS A 97 6.43 -3.53 -3.12
N ALA A 98 6.64 -2.30 -3.58
CA ALA A 98 5.57 -1.42 -4.03
C ALA A 98 5.71 -1.19 -5.53
N VAL A 99 4.64 -1.44 -6.28
CA VAL A 99 4.57 -1.22 -7.73
C VAL A 99 3.41 -0.26 -7.99
N SER A 100 3.64 0.77 -8.80
CA SER A 100 2.59 1.69 -9.25
C SER A 100 2.38 1.55 -10.76
N VAL A 101 1.12 1.67 -11.20
CA VAL A 101 0.80 1.82 -12.61
C VAL A 101 1.32 3.18 -13.08
N ALA A 102 2.24 3.18 -14.06
CA ALA A 102 2.89 4.40 -14.53
C ALA A 102 1.88 5.41 -15.09
N THR A 103 1.99 6.65 -14.63
CA THR A 103 1.26 7.81 -15.18
C THR A 103 1.79 8.13 -16.57
N PRO A 104 0.93 8.44 -17.57
CA PRO A 104 1.38 8.78 -18.93
C PRO A 104 2.27 10.02 -19.03
N GLU A 105 2.38 10.86 -17.98
CA GLU A 105 3.16 12.11 -18.02
C GLU A 105 4.57 12.00 -17.41
N SER A 106 4.94 10.89 -16.75
CA SER A 106 6.23 10.78 -16.06
C SER A 106 7.33 10.10 -16.89
N ALA A 107 7.08 9.81 -18.17
CA ALA A 107 7.99 9.03 -19.02
C ALA A 107 9.16 9.85 -19.64
N GLU A 108 9.19 11.18 -19.50
CA GLU A 108 10.20 12.01 -20.19
C GLU A 108 11.39 12.47 -19.34
N THR A 109 11.49 12.06 -18.07
CA THR A 109 12.68 12.32 -17.24
C THR A 109 13.14 11.10 -16.43
N ALA A 110 13.22 9.93 -17.09
CA ALA A 110 14.08 8.86 -16.62
C ALA A 110 15.50 9.06 -17.18
N SER A 111 16.35 9.76 -16.42
CA SER A 111 17.81 9.77 -16.66
C SER A 111 18.43 8.39 -16.38
N PRO A 112 19.62 8.11 -16.92
CA PRO A 112 19.87 6.94 -17.76
C PRO A 112 20.14 5.66 -16.97
N ALA A 113 19.85 4.55 -17.64
CA ALA A 113 20.36 3.22 -17.32
C ALA A 113 21.87 3.30 -17.01
N ILE A 114 22.24 2.85 -15.81
CA ILE A 114 23.61 2.46 -15.53
C ILE A 114 23.80 1.14 -16.29
N ASP A 115 24.48 1.23 -17.43
CA ASP A 115 25.09 0.09 -18.13
C ASP A 115 26.15 -0.52 -17.20
N ASP A 116 25.75 -1.48 -16.37
CA ASP A 116 26.69 -2.36 -15.69
C ASP A 116 26.83 -3.64 -16.52
N LYS A 117 27.74 -3.58 -17.49
CA LYS A 117 28.30 -4.77 -18.12
C LYS A 117 29.27 -5.39 -17.12
N ASP A 118 28.79 -6.34 -16.31
CA ASP A 118 29.64 -7.45 -15.96
C ASP A 118 28.89 -8.76 -15.75
N THR A 119 29.50 -9.81 -16.27
CA THR A 119 28.89 -11.10 -16.58
C THR A 119 29.23 -12.11 -15.48
N LYS A 120 28.22 -12.92 -15.12
CA LYS A 120 28.29 -14.19 -14.36
C LYS A 120 28.67 -14.11 -12.87
N ASP A 121 27.69 -14.39 -12.01
CA ASP A 121 27.68 -15.65 -11.28
C ASP A 121 26.26 -16.00 -10.79
N THR A 122 25.88 -17.24 -11.06
CA THR A 122 24.68 -17.91 -10.55
C THR A 122 24.65 -17.90 -9.03
N ASN A 123 23.51 -17.53 -8.45
CA ASN A 123 22.97 -18.22 -7.27
C ASN A 123 21.47 -17.97 -7.21
N GLU A 124 20.72 -19.04 -7.45
CA GLU A 124 19.30 -19.14 -7.14
C GLU A 124 19.11 -18.84 -5.65
N ILE A 125 18.68 -17.62 -5.31
CA ILE A 125 18.20 -17.31 -3.96
C ILE A 125 16.86 -18.03 -3.85
N GLY A 126 16.89 -19.27 -3.35
CA GLY A 126 15.70 -20.07 -3.13
C GLY A 126 14.71 -19.29 -2.28
N MET A 127 13.64 -18.80 -2.93
CA MET A 127 12.50 -18.16 -2.29
C MET A 127 11.80 -19.19 -1.40
N LYS A 128 12.25 -19.34 -0.16
CA LYS A 128 11.49 -20.08 0.86
C LYS A 128 10.58 -19.09 1.56
N ALA A 129 9.40 -18.88 0.98
CA ALA A 129 8.30 -18.19 1.66
C ALA A 129 7.97 -18.96 2.95
N ILE A 130 8.06 -18.28 4.09
CA ILE A 130 7.60 -18.83 5.36
C ILE A 130 6.06 -18.80 5.31
N LYS A 131 5.43 -19.97 5.15
CA LYS A 131 3.99 -20.12 5.31
C LYS A 131 3.67 -20.05 6.80
N HIS A 132 3.01 -19.00 7.24
CA HIS A 132 2.47 -18.94 8.60
C HIS A 132 1.18 -19.78 8.67
N SER A 133 1.18 -20.84 9.48
CA SER A 133 -0.04 -21.51 9.94
C SER A 133 -0.62 -20.75 11.12
N GLU A 134 -1.95 -20.63 11.17
CA GLU A 134 -2.71 -19.70 12.03
C GLU A 134 -2.67 -19.98 13.55
N GLU A 135 -1.87 -20.94 14.03
CA GLU A 135 -2.04 -21.49 15.39
C GLU A 135 -1.14 -20.91 16.48
N GLU A 136 -0.24 -19.96 16.19
CA GLU A 136 0.70 -19.46 17.21
C GLU A 136 0.73 -17.93 17.31
N ILE A 137 -0.38 -17.35 17.77
CA ILE A 137 -0.38 -16.04 18.41
C ILE A 137 -0.97 -16.21 19.81
N LEU A 138 -0.20 -16.86 20.70
CA LEU A 138 -0.39 -16.72 22.14
C LEU A 138 0.70 -15.78 22.65
N LEU A 139 0.30 -14.54 22.93
CA LEU A 139 1.09 -13.57 23.70
C LEU A 139 0.89 -13.91 25.19
N GLU A 140 1.97 -14.33 25.86
CA GLU A 140 2.10 -14.25 27.33
C GLU A 140 2.18 -12.79 27.79
#